data_AF-A0A357R4E6-F1
#
_entry.id   AF-A0A357R4E6-F1
#
_cell.length_a   1.000
_cell.length_b   1.000
_cell.length_c   1.000
_cell.angle_alpha   90.00
_cell.angle_beta   90.00
_cell.angle_gamma   90.00
#
_symmetry.space_group_name_H-M   'P 1'
#
loop_
_entity.id
_entity.type
_entity.pdbx_description
1 polymer ?
#
loop_
_entity_poly.entity_id
_entity_poly.type
_entity_poly.pdbx_seq_one_letter_code
_entity_poly.pdbx_strand_id
1 'polypeptide(L)'
;MRLKINTTDRVGMVLDVLQVFAPLGIDIQAMEVEPGAIYVRFPEGDLYPRIHARILALAGVHTIEEISSLPQEQRRRELQAIVEAVGEGLVAIDAQGRITLLNAAAESILKLKANKVLGKKIGRVLRPDVPMLATLKTGLSYDNQEIVINNG
;
A
#
# COMPACT_ATOMS: atom_id res chain seq x y z
N MET A 1 -13.13 10.64 -6.23
CA MET A 1 -12.89 11.71 -5.25
C MET A 1 -12.43 11.14 -3.91
N ARG A 2 -11.66 11.91 -3.15
CA ARG A 2 -11.19 11.54 -1.80
C ARG A 2 -11.34 12.74 -0.88
N LEU A 3 -11.90 12.53 0.31
CA LEU A 3 -12.09 13.58 1.29
C LEU A 3 -11.40 13.22 2.61
N LYS A 4 -10.88 14.23 3.29
CA LYS A 4 -10.55 14.24 4.71
C LYS A 4 -11.61 15.04 5.44
N ILE A 5 -12.25 14.44 6.42
CA ILE A 5 -13.28 15.03 7.27
C ILE A 5 -12.65 15.19 8.64
N ASN A 6 -12.35 16.42 9.05
CA ASN A 6 -11.81 16.67 10.39
C ASN A 6 -12.97 16.71 11.39
N THR A 7 -12.87 15.92 12.45
CA THR A 7 -13.96 15.70 13.40
C THR A 7 -13.47 15.75 14.85
N THR A 8 -14.36 16.03 15.78
CA THR A 8 -14.12 15.73 17.20
C THR A 8 -14.18 14.22 17.44
N ASP A 9 -13.29 13.69 18.28
CA ASP A 9 -13.32 12.29 18.69
C ASP A 9 -14.52 12.01 19.59
N ARG A 10 -15.58 11.48 19.00
CA ARG A 10 -16.78 11.05 19.71
C ARG A 10 -17.31 9.71 19.20
N VAL A 11 -17.96 8.98 20.10
CA VAL A 11 -18.69 7.75 19.76
C VAL A 11 -19.77 8.08 18.72
N GLY A 12 -19.92 7.20 17.74
CA GLY A 12 -20.91 7.33 16.66
C GLY A 12 -20.46 8.14 15.46
N MET A 13 -19.34 8.87 15.51
CA MET A 13 -18.92 9.73 14.40
C MET A 13 -18.77 8.98 13.06
N VAL A 14 -18.16 7.80 13.08
CA VAL A 14 -18.01 6.95 11.88
C VAL A 14 -19.39 6.55 11.32
N LEU A 15 -20.33 6.18 12.18
CA LEU A 15 -21.70 5.81 11.77
C LEU A 15 -22.42 7.00 11.15
N ASP A 16 -22.30 8.18 11.76
CA ASP A 16 -22.93 9.41 11.27
C ASP A 16 -22.41 9.78 9.87
N VAL A 17 -21.10 9.66 9.63
CA VAL A 17 -20.54 9.82 8.27
C VAL A 17 -21.14 8.79 7.33
N LEU A 18 -21.15 7.51 7.68
CA LEU A 18 -21.68 6.43 6.83
C LEU A 18 -23.15 6.66 6.44
N GLN A 19 -23.96 7.18 7.37
CA GLN A 19 -25.36 7.52 7.13
C GLN A 19 -25.57 8.70 6.17
N VAL A 20 -24.52 9.48 5.87
CA VAL A 20 -24.58 10.46 4.78
C VAL A 20 -24.57 9.75 3.42
N PHE A 21 -23.70 8.76 3.26
CA PHE A 21 -23.49 8.07 1.98
C PHE A 21 -24.55 7.00 1.70
N ALA A 22 -24.92 6.19 2.71
CA ALA A 22 -25.78 5.03 2.51
C ALA A 22 -27.15 5.33 1.86
N PRO A 23 -27.92 6.36 2.27
CA PRO A 23 -29.21 6.68 1.66
C PRO A 23 -29.10 7.20 0.21
N LEU A 24 -27.91 7.64 -0.19
CA LEU A 24 -27.66 8.13 -1.54
C LEU A 24 -27.19 7.01 -2.48
N GLY A 25 -27.04 5.77 -1.97
CA GLY A 25 -26.56 4.63 -2.77
C GLY A 25 -25.11 4.78 -3.22
N ILE A 26 -24.31 5.58 -2.51
CA ILE A 26 -22.91 5.83 -2.90
C ILE A 26 -22.04 4.69 -2.39
N ASP A 27 -21.32 4.06 -3.31
CA ASP A 27 -20.35 3.02 -3.01
C ASP A 27 -19.06 3.63 -2.43
N ILE A 28 -18.79 3.36 -1.15
CA ILE A 28 -17.56 3.78 -0.49
C ILE A 28 -16.45 2.79 -0.85
N GLN A 29 -15.51 3.24 -1.68
CA GLN A 29 -14.40 2.42 -2.18
C GLN A 29 -13.26 2.24 -1.17
N ALA A 30 -13.17 3.13 -0.17
CA ALA A 30 -12.26 3.02 0.96
C ALA A 30 -12.70 3.99 2.06
N MET A 31 -12.50 3.60 3.33
CA MET A 31 -12.66 4.46 4.48
C MET A 31 -11.54 4.17 5.47
N GLU A 32 -10.88 5.21 5.95
CA GLU A 32 -9.82 5.13 6.96
C GLU A 32 -10.16 6.09 8.09
N VAL A 33 -9.92 5.68 9.33
CA VAL A 33 -10.23 6.47 10.52
C VAL A 33 -8.95 6.64 11.33
N GLU A 34 -8.61 7.89 11.60
CA GLU A 34 -7.52 8.29 12.50
C GLU A 34 -8.10 9.17 13.62
N PRO A 35 -7.40 9.35 14.74
CA PRO A 35 -7.82 10.31 15.76
C PRO A 35 -8.06 11.70 15.15
N GLY A 36 -9.27 12.23 15.33
CA GLY A 36 -9.70 13.52 14.82
C GLY A 36 -10.00 13.60 13.32
N ALA A 37 -9.89 12.51 12.56
CA ALA A 37 -10.10 12.55 11.11
C ALA A 37 -10.68 11.26 10.53
N ILE A 38 -11.60 11.42 9.58
CA ILE A 38 -12.15 10.35 8.75
C ILE A 38 -11.79 10.63 7.30
N TYR A 39 -11.16 9.66 6.65
CA TYR A 39 -10.82 9.72 5.23
C TYR A 39 -11.75 8.79 4.46
N VAL A 40 -12.31 9.28 3.36
CA VAL A 40 -13.26 8.50 2.55
C VAL A 40 -12.96 8.66 1.07
N ARG A 41 -12.96 7.54 0.35
CA ARG A 41 -12.85 7.48 -1.11
C ARG A 41 -14.16 6.98 -1.68
N PHE A 42 -14.67 7.70 -2.67
CA PHE A 42 -15.91 7.34 -3.35
C PHE A 42 -15.90 7.88 -4.80
N PRO A 43 -16.75 7.34 -5.68
CA PRO A 43 -16.87 7.79 -7.06
C PRO A 43 -17.15 9.29 -7.16
N GLU A 44 -16.58 9.93 -8.18
CA GLU A 44 -16.98 11.30 -8.55
C GLU A 44 -18.40 11.32 -9.11
N GLY A 45 -19.09 12.43 -8.90
CA GLY A 45 -20.43 12.64 -9.45
C GLY A 45 -21.12 13.86 -8.86
N ASP A 46 -22.28 14.17 -9.45
CA ASP A 46 -23.04 15.40 -9.19
C ASP A 46 -23.66 15.48 -7.78
N LEU A 47 -23.62 14.37 -7.03
CA LEU A 47 -24.12 14.32 -5.65
C LEU A 47 -23.13 14.93 -4.64
N TYR A 48 -21.90 15.26 -5.04
CA TYR A 48 -20.89 15.80 -4.13
C TYR A 48 -21.37 17.02 -3.31
N PRO A 49 -21.98 18.07 -3.90
CA PRO A 49 -22.44 19.22 -3.12
C PRO A 49 -23.43 18.83 -2.02
N ARG A 50 -24.30 17.85 -2.29
CA ARG A 50 -25.27 17.32 -1.32
C ARG A 50 -24.60 16.53 -0.21
N ILE A 51 -23.61 15.70 -0.54
CA ILE A 51 -22.80 14.95 0.44
C ILE A 51 -22.05 15.94 1.34
N HIS A 52 -21.34 16.89 0.74
CA HIS A 52 -20.55 17.90 1.43
C HIS A 52 -21.40 18.68 2.44
N ALA A 53 -22.57 19.17 2.02
CA ALA A 53 -23.50 19.86 2.90
C ALA A 53 -24.01 18.98 4.07
N ARG A 54 -24.33 17.71 3.80
CA ARG A 54 -24.78 16.76 4.85
C ARG A 54 -23.68 16.41 5.84
N ILE A 55 -22.43 16.27 5.40
CA ILE A 55 -21.29 16.01 6.28
C ILE A 55 -21.02 17.24 7.16
N LEU A 56 -20.99 18.46 6.59
CA LEU A 56 -20.79 19.69 7.37
C LEU A 56 -21.89 19.92 8.43
N ALA A 57 -23.10 19.41 8.20
CA ALA A 57 -24.20 19.52 9.16
C ALA A 57 -24.10 18.53 10.33
N LEU A 58 -23.20 17.55 10.29
CA LEU A 58 -23.01 16.60 11.39
C LEU A 58 -22.35 17.29 12.59
N ALA A 59 -22.92 17.07 13.78
CA ALA A 59 -22.35 17.57 15.02
C ALA A 59 -20.92 17.03 15.23
N GLY A 60 -19.96 17.92 15.47
CA GLY A 60 -18.56 17.56 15.67
C GLY A 60 -17.73 17.47 14.39
N VAL A 61 -18.28 17.75 13.20
CA VAL A 61 -17.46 17.99 12.00
C VAL A 61 -16.95 19.43 12.01
N HIS A 62 -15.67 19.63 11.74
CA HIS A 62 -15.01 20.94 11.73
C HIS A 62 -14.76 21.44 10.31
N THR A 63 -14.13 20.62 9.47
CA THR A 63 -13.80 20.96 8.08
C THR A 63 -13.83 19.72 7.19
N ILE A 64 -13.95 19.95 5.89
CA ILE A 64 -13.83 18.95 4.85
C ILE A 64 -12.78 19.44 3.85
N GLU A 65 -11.83 18.58 3.52
CA GLU A 65 -10.74 18.86 2.58
C GLU A 65 -10.75 17.79 1.49
N GLU A 66 -10.61 18.19 0.23
CA GLU A 66 -10.31 17.24 -0.84
C GLU A 66 -8.81 16.89 -0.81
N ILE A 67 -8.49 15.61 -0.90
CA ILE A 67 -7.12 15.10 -0.79
C ILE A 67 -6.72 14.32 -2.05
N SER A 68 -5.44 14.31 -2.37
CA SER A 68 -4.92 13.59 -3.53
C SER A 68 -4.77 12.07 -3.29
N SER A 69 -4.52 11.65 -2.05
CA SER A 69 -4.37 10.26 -1.64
C SER A 69 -4.80 10.03 -0.20
N LEU A 70 -5.28 8.83 0.11
CA LEU A 70 -5.57 8.43 1.48
C LEU A 70 -4.26 8.15 2.25
N PRO A 71 -4.27 8.21 3.60
CA PRO A 71 -3.09 7.92 4.41
C PRO A 71 -2.39 6.59 4.07
N GLN A 72 -3.14 5.49 3.89
CA GLN A 72 -2.53 4.20 3.51
C GLN A 72 -1.90 4.22 2.11
N GLU A 73 -2.51 4.93 1.15
CA GLU A 73 -1.94 5.10 -0.20
C GLU A 73 -0.62 5.88 -0.14
N GLN A 74 -0.58 6.94 0.66
CA GLN A 74 0.60 7.77 0.87
C GLN A 74 1.72 6.97 1.55
N ARG A 75 1.41 6.25 2.63
CA ARG A 75 2.39 5.44 3.34
C ARG A 75 2.98 4.33 2.47
N ARG A 76 2.16 3.70 1.63
CA ARG A 76 2.63 2.71 0.65
C ARG A 76 3.59 3.33 -0.37
N ARG A 77 3.30 4.54 -0.86
CA ARG A 77 4.19 5.27 -1.79
C ARG A 77 5.52 5.63 -1.14
N GLU A 78 5.48 6.10 0.11
CA GLU A 78 6.69 6.44 0.88
C GLU A 78 7.58 5.21 1.08
N LEU A 79 7.01 4.07 1.51
CA LEU A 79 7.76 2.82 1.66
C LEU A 79 8.36 2.35 0.33
N GLN A 80 7.60 2.43 -0.78
CA GLN A 80 8.14 2.09 -2.10
C GLN A 80 9.30 3.01 -2.48
N ALA A 81 9.15 4.32 -2.29
CA ALA A 81 10.21 5.28 -2.60
C ALA A 81 11.47 5.01 -1.78
N ILE A 82 11.33 4.64 -0.50
CA ILE A 82 12.46 4.24 0.35
C ILE A 82 13.14 2.99 -0.24
N VAL A 83 12.38 1.93 -0.53
CA VAL A 83 12.91 0.68 -1.12
C VAL A 83 13.68 0.95 -2.43
N GLU A 84 13.14 1.82 -3.29
CA GLU A 84 13.77 2.17 -4.57
C GLU A 84 15.00 3.06 -4.42
N ALA A 85 15.06 3.87 -3.35
CA ALA A 85 16.20 4.75 -3.07
C ALA A 85 17.40 4.02 -2.45
N VAL A 86 17.21 2.81 -1.91
CA VAL A 86 18.31 1.99 -1.37
C VAL A 86 19.28 1.64 -2.50
N GLY A 87 20.54 2.05 -2.34
CA GLY A 87 21.61 1.77 -3.30
C GLY A 87 22.06 0.30 -3.35
N GLU A 88 21.70 -0.48 -2.33
CA GLU A 88 21.91 -1.93 -2.29
C GLU A 88 20.77 -2.68 -3.00
N GLY A 89 21.12 -3.79 -3.64
CA GLY A 89 20.14 -4.64 -4.30
C GLY A 89 19.25 -5.35 -3.29
N LEU A 90 17.95 -5.04 -3.30
CA LEU A 90 16.94 -5.68 -2.47
C LEU A 90 16.09 -6.66 -3.28
N VAL A 91 15.99 -7.90 -2.79
CA VAL A 91 15.13 -8.96 -3.32
C VAL A 91 14.32 -9.55 -2.17
N ALA A 92 13.00 -9.68 -2.35
CA ALA A 92 12.16 -10.41 -1.41
C ALA A 92 11.38 -11.52 -2.11
N ILE A 93 11.05 -12.58 -1.35
CA ILE A 93 10.25 -13.71 -1.82
C ILE A 93 9.10 -14.02 -0.86
N ASP A 94 8.00 -14.58 -1.37
CA ASP A 94 6.93 -15.16 -0.55
C ASP A 94 7.28 -16.54 0.00
N ALA A 95 6.37 -17.11 0.80
CA ALA A 95 6.53 -18.46 1.39
C ALA A 95 6.60 -19.58 0.34
N GLN A 96 6.20 -19.34 -0.90
CA GLN A 96 6.28 -20.28 -2.03
C GLN A 96 7.54 -20.06 -2.88
N GLY A 97 8.43 -19.15 -2.45
CA GLY A 97 9.68 -18.80 -3.11
C GLY A 97 9.49 -17.95 -4.37
N ARG A 98 8.37 -17.24 -4.51
CA ARG A 98 8.13 -16.33 -5.64
C ARG A 98 8.62 -14.93 -5.31
N ILE A 99 9.23 -14.25 -6.28
CA ILE A 99 9.75 -12.89 -6.10
C ILE A 99 8.59 -11.92 -5.87
N THR A 100 8.63 -11.21 -4.75
CA THR A 100 7.63 -10.20 -4.36
C THR A 100 8.17 -8.77 -4.44
N LEU A 101 9.49 -8.60 -4.39
CA LEU A 101 10.16 -7.31 -4.50
C LEU A 101 11.48 -7.48 -5.25
N LEU A 102 11.75 -6.53 -6.14
CA LEU A 102 13.04 -6.34 -6.79
C LEU A 102 13.22 -4.83 -7.01
N ASN A 103 14.09 -4.18 -6.24
CA ASN A 103 14.32 -2.73 -6.37
C ASN A 103 15.22 -2.40 -7.58
N ALA A 104 15.32 -1.11 -7.93
CA ALA A 104 16.12 -0.63 -9.06
C ALA A 104 17.62 -1.01 -8.98
N ALA A 105 18.20 -1.02 -7.78
CA ALA A 105 19.58 -1.47 -7.57
C ALA A 105 19.73 -2.97 -7.90
N ALA A 106 18.82 -3.81 -7.43
CA ALA A 106 18.83 -5.24 -7.73
C ALA A 106 18.56 -5.54 -9.22
N GLU A 107 17.67 -4.78 -9.88
CA GLU A 107 17.50 -4.85 -11.34
C GLU A 107 18.84 -4.66 -12.07
N SER A 108 19.61 -3.66 -11.64
CA SER A 108 20.88 -3.28 -12.26
C SER A 108 21.98 -4.31 -11.99
N ILE A 109 22.12 -4.76 -10.74
CA ILE A 109 23.11 -5.76 -10.31
C ILE A 109 22.84 -7.11 -10.99
N LEU A 110 21.58 -7.55 -10.97
CA LEU A 110 21.18 -8.85 -11.51
C LEU A 110 20.89 -8.83 -13.00
N LYS A 111 20.91 -7.66 -13.65
CA LYS A 111 20.50 -7.46 -15.06
C LYS A 111 19.11 -8.03 -15.36
N LEU A 112 18.19 -7.88 -14.41
CA LEU A 112 16.80 -8.35 -14.49
C LEU A 112 15.84 -7.17 -14.47
N LYS A 113 14.61 -7.39 -14.96
CA LYS A 113 13.52 -6.42 -14.84
C LYS A 113 12.41 -6.96 -13.95
N ALA A 114 12.03 -6.18 -12.93
CA ALA A 114 11.02 -6.51 -11.94
C ALA A 114 9.71 -6.93 -12.60
N ASN A 115 9.23 -6.17 -13.58
CA ASN A 115 8.02 -6.49 -14.34
C ASN A 115 8.08 -7.83 -15.11
N LYS A 116 9.27 -8.39 -15.35
CA LYS A 116 9.45 -9.70 -15.98
C LYS A 116 9.61 -10.84 -14.98
N VAL A 117 9.95 -10.57 -13.72
CA VAL A 117 10.33 -11.62 -12.76
C VAL A 117 9.44 -11.68 -11.51
N LEU A 118 8.71 -10.61 -11.18
CA LEU A 118 7.74 -10.62 -10.08
C LEU A 118 6.73 -11.76 -10.25
N GLY A 119 6.42 -12.46 -9.15
CA GLY A 119 5.55 -13.64 -9.11
C GLY A 119 6.19 -14.95 -9.62
N LYS A 120 7.38 -14.91 -10.23
CA LYS A 120 8.11 -16.11 -10.65
C LYS A 120 8.94 -16.68 -9.50
N LYS A 121 9.17 -18.00 -9.51
CA LYS A 121 10.02 -18.66 -8.51
C LYS A 121 11.47 -18.18 -8.63
N ILE A 122 12.06 -17.67 -7.55
CA ILE A 122 13.45 -17.19 -7.52
C ILE A 122 14.42 -18.28 -7.98
N GLY A 123 14.13 -19.54 -7.62
CA GLY A 123 14.94 -20.69 -8.02
C GLY A 123 15.05 -20.91 -9.53
N ARG A 124 14.07 -20.44 -10.30
CA ARG A 124 14.07 -20.49 -11.77
C ARG A 124 14.63 -19.22 -12.40
N VAL A 125 14.59 -18.11 -11.69
CA VAL A 125 15.02 -16.79 -12.19
C VAL A 125 16.52 -16.61 -11.98
N LEU A 126 17.04 -17.00 -10.82
CA LEU A 126 18.47 -16.95 -10.49
C LEU A 126 19.08 -18.34 -10.52
N ARG A 127 18.80 -19.15 -9.48
CA ARG A 127 19.29 -20.53 -9.35
C ARG A 127 18.57 -21.29 -8.23
N PRO A 128 18.44 -22.62 -8.32
CA PRO A 128 17.63 -23.41 -7.38
C PRO A 128 18.20 -23.48 -5.95
N ASP A 129 19.47 -23.16 -5.76
CA ASP A 129 20.25 -23.24 -4.54
C ASP A 129 20.49 -21.87 -3.86
N VAL A 130 19.72 -20.83 -4.21
CA VAL A 130 19.83 -19.54 -3.51
C VAL A 130 19.58 -19.71 -2.00
N PRO A 131 20.39 -19.10 -1.12
CA PRO A 131 20.32 -19.32 0.33
C PRO A 131 18.95 -19.01 0.96
N MET A 132 18.24 -18.01 0.45
CA MET A 132 16.88 -17.67 0.86
C MET A 132 15.87 -18.83 0.74
N LEU A 133 16.06 -19.76 -0.20
CA LEU A 133 15.22 -20.96 -0.30
C LEU A 133 15.53 -21.98 0.80
N ALA A 134 16.77 -22.03 1.28
CA ALA A 134 17.13 -22.84 2.45
C ALA A 134 16.53 -22.22 3.71
N THR A 135 16.64 -20.91 3.90
CA THR A 135 16.02 -20.17 5.03
C THR A 135 14.52 -20.41 5.12
N LEU A 136 13.80 -20.38 3.99
CA LEU A 136 12.36 -20.69 3.98
C LEU A 136 12.04 -22.10 4.49
N LYS A 137 12.93 -23.08 4.27
CA LYS A 137 12.72 -24.48 4.69
C LYS A 137 13.17 -24.74 6.12
N THR A 138 14.28 -24.12 6.54
CA THR A 138 14.95 -24.44 7.81
C THR A 138 14.63 -23.43 8.92
N GLY A 139 14.16 -22.23 8.57
CA GLY A 139 14.02 -21.10 9.48
C GLY A 139 15.36 -20.48 9.91
N LEU A 140 16.49 -20.98 9.39
CA LEU A 140 17.82 -20.47 9.73
C LEU A 140 18.20 -19.34 8.78
N SER A 141 18.45 -18.15 9.34
CA SER A 141 18.96 -17.00 8.59
C SER A 141 20.41 -17.20 8.19
N TYR A 142 20.82 -16.50 7.13
CA TYR A 142 22.21 -16.37 6.71
C TYR A 142 22.54 -14.88 6.59
N ASP A 143 23.83 -14.55 6.70
CA ASP A 143 24.34 -13.20 6.56
C ASP A 143 25.70 -13.25 5.85
N ASN A 144 26.02 -12.20 5.08
CA ASN A 144 27.29 -12.04 4.37
C ASN A 144 27.76 -13.26 3.55
N GLN A 145 26.83 -13.89 2.81
CA GLN A 145 27.15 -15.05 1.96
C GLN A 145 27.37 -14.63 0.51
N GLU A 146 28.54 -14.94 -0.03
CA GLU A 146 28.84 -14.73 -1.44
C GLU A 146 28.16 -15.80 -2.31
N ILE A 147 27.48 -15.35 -3.36
CA ILE A 147 26.84 -16.23 -4.34
C ILE A 147 27.27 -15.85 -5.75
N VAL A 148 27.69 -16.84 -6.52
CA VAL A 148 28.04 -16.64 -7.93
C VAL A 148 26.79 -16.83 -8.77
N ILE A 149 26.31 -15.74 -9.38
CA ILE A 149 25.15 -15.77 -10.27
C ILE A 149 25.67 -15.83 -11.70
N ASN A 150 25.70 -17.05 -12.26
CA ASN A 150 26.04 -17.24 -13.67
C ASN A 150 24.84 -16.83 -14.54
N ASN A 151 24.76 -15.54 -14.84
CA ASN A 151 23.85 -15.04 -15.86
C ASN A 151 24.50 -15.27 -17.23
N GLY A 152 24.38 -16.50 -17.76
CA GLY A 152 24.67 -16.85 -19.16
C GLY A 152 26.04 -16.44 -19.67
#